data_AF-A0A836CEQ6-F1
#
_entry.id   AF-A0A836CEQ6-F1
#
_cell.length_a   1.000
_cell.length_b   1.000
_cell.length_c   1.000
_cell.angle_alpha   90.00
_cell.angle_beta   90.00
_cell.angle_gamma   90.00
#
_symmetry.space_group_name_H-M   'P 1'
#
loop_
_entity.id
_entity.type
_entity.pdbx_description
1 polymer ?
#
loop_
_entity_poly.entity_id
_entity_poly.type
_entity_poly.pdbx_seq_one_letter_code
_entity_poly.pdbx_strand_id
1 'polypeptide(L)'
;MAAAVSAAAAADLSPQPQPLCARAGDTAILQSSDDRRIFVDVGPGKIARVGRGPVALDPLVGAPYGTVFEVDRSTLVPVEGGLTPYADDGPVEGDMVADNRNLVDSQTAQSLTHQDIERMKAAGTSGREIIQSLVNNSETFESKTEFSQAKWLARKARKYRPRVRLERVTAHGLCTIYTERNALKCAGLRGDVLALLLSHANVSYGKSALVFDTLMGVVAAAVLERVGEAGWVLAPYHREAFNADAMKRFNFSEHLRFRTLVQFPTSEFGRLDEPEAEEPAAAALSKPPVAATSDPPAAASNGGPGADPNSADKGGSAHGASNGGITGADALALLDEGKSLGVPGGVIDPEGLDLALAAFRELLAAQGHPPEEIEKRAVKRRLRLERWQLRLTPRQTRDRLRHKADCLIIAAKCDPLSSLQALLPHLAPSGAFVVYCEFQEPMVECFKWAQTTEALINVQMCDTWYPAAVAVLTASRRPVCRVVQVLPGRTHPEMTLSSSCSGFFMSGIKVVPREDPRPSPPSDAGRKRRRPNGGKAGARDSDGGRASS
;
A
#
# COMPACT_ATOMS: atom_id res chain seq x y z
N MET A 1 -30.84 -14.91 22.82
CA MET A 1 -30.40 -13.51 22.97
C MET A 1 -29.11 -13.15 22.22
N ALA A 2 -28.18 -14.08 21.95
CA ALA A 2 -26.96 -13.80 21.18
C ALA A 2 -27.18 -13.42 19.70
N ALA A 3 -28.29 -13.87 19.08
CA ALA A 3 -28.62 -13.52 17.69
C ALA A 3 -29.17 -12.09 17.50
N ALA A 4 -29.73 -11.48 18.55
CA ALA A 4 -30.35 -10.15 18.47
C ALA A 4 -29.31 -9.01 18.58
N VAL A 5 -28.21 -9.23 19.29
CA VAL A 5 -27.09 -8.27 19.40
C VAL A 5 -26.30 -8.19 18.10
N SER A 6 -26.29 -9.26 17.30
CA SER A 6 -25.67 -9.26 15.96
C SER A 6 -26.42 -8.41 14.93
N ALA A 7 -27.72 -8.16 15.12
CA ALA A 7 -28.53 -7.41 14.16
C ALA A 7 -28.46 -5.89 14.38
N ALA A 8 -28.29 -5.44 15.62
CA ALA A 8 -28.20 -4.01 15.95
C ALA A 8 -26.82 -3.39 15.63
N ALA A 9 -25.76 -4.21 15.51
CA ALA A 9 -24.43 -3.76 15.08
C ALA A 9 -24.25 -3.77 13.55
N ALA A 10 -25.25 -4.22 12.79
CA ALA A 10 -25.31 -4.05 11.33
C ALA A 10 -25.84 -2.65 10.95
N ALA A 11 -25.41 -1.63 11.69
CA ALA A 11 -25.62 -0.24 11.32
C ALA A 11 -24.86 0.02 10.01
N ASP A 12 -25.61 0.11 8.92
CA ASP A 12 -25.20 0.62 7.61
C ASP A 12 -23.76 0.29 7.19
N LEU A 13 -23.47 -1.02 7.01
CA LEU A 13 -22.24 -1.53 6.38
C LEU A 13 -22.17 -1.21 4.86
N SER A 14 -22.95 -0.23 4.39
CA SER A 14 -22.76 0.28 3.04
C SER A 14 -21.36 0.91 2.95
N PRO A 15 -20.60 0.64 1.88
CA PRO A 15 -19.27 1.20 1.73
C PRO A 15 -19.40 2.72 1.74
N GLN A 16 -18.90 3.37 2.80
CA GLN A 16 -18.89 4.83 2.90
C GLN A 16 -18.19 5.38 1.66
N PRO A 17 -18.82 6.29 0.91
CA PRO A 17 -18.24 6.82 -0.31
C PRO A 17 -16.91 7.48 0.04
N GLN A 18 -15.86 7.04 -0.67
CA GLN A 18 -14.53 7.59 -0.50
C GLN A 18 -14.55 9.10 -0.73
N PRO A 19 -13.87 9.91 0.10
CA PRO A 19 -13.91 11.36 -0.03
C PRO A 19 -13.33 11.79 -1.37
N LEU A 20 -14.06 12.65 -2.09
CA LEU A 20 -13.65 13.21 -3.38
C LEU A 20 -12.68 14.39 -3.23
N CYS A 21 -12.70 15.04 -2.06
CA CYS A 21 -11.88 16.19 -1.73
C CYS A 21 -11.00 15.90 -0.53
N ALA A 22 -9.82 16.50 -0.48
CA ALA A 22 -8.92 16.36 0.65
C ALA A 22 -9.45 17.12 1.88
N ARG A 23 -9.29 16.53 3.07
CA ARG A 23 -9.74 17.12 4.34
C ARG A 23 -8.54 17.46 5.21
N ALA A 24 -8.74 18.38 6.16
CA ALA A 24 -7.73 18.64 7.17
C ALA A 24 -7.50 17.37 8.03
N GLY A 25 -6.24 17.02 8.23
CA GLY A 25 -5.82 15.79 8.90
C GLY A 25 -5.52 14.61 7.96
N ASP A 26 -5.87 14.71 6.67
CA ASP A 26 -5.59 13.65 5.70
C ASP A 26 -4.11 13.61 5.34
N THR A 27 -3.59 12.42 5.06
CA THR A 27 -2.38 12.26 4.25
C THR A 27 -2.78 12.23 2.77
N ALA A 28 -2.08 13.00 1.94
CA ALA A 28 -2.25 13.04 0.48
C ALA A 28 -0.91 12.82 -0.23
N ILE A 29 -0.97 12.63 -1.56
CA ILE A 29 0.19 12.57 -2.44
C ILE A 29 0.25 13.86 -3.25
N LEU A 30 1.42 14.47 -3.35
CA LEU A 30 1.68 15.50 -4.36
C LEU A 30 2.58 14.94 -5.44
N GLN A 31 2.06 14.83 -6.66
CA GLN A 31 2.86 14.54 -7.86
C GLN A 31 3.37 15.87 -8.42
N SER A 32 4.68 16.03 -8.52
CA SER A 32 5.31 17.20 -9.13
C SER A 32 5.42 17.06 -10.65
N SER A 33 5.66 18.17 -11.35
CA SER A 33 5.90 18.18 -12.80
C SER A 33 7.15 17.40 -13.27
N ASP A 34 8.04 17.06 -12.35
CA ASP A 34 9.21 16.19 -12.55
C ASP A 34 8.91 14.73 -12.17
N ASP A 35 7.64 14.35 -12.13
CA ASP A 35 7.09 13.02 -11.81
C ASP A 35 7.37 12.49 -10.40
N ARG A 36 8.12 13.23 -9.58
CA ARG A 36 8.32 12.92 -8.16
C ARG A 36 7.02 12.97 -7.40
N ARG A 37 6.75 11.91 -6.63
CA ARG A 37 5.61 11.82 -5.72
C ARG A 37 6.07 11.85 -4.27
N ILE A 38 5.42 12.68 -3.46
CA ILE A 38 5.70 12.79 -2.02
C ILE A 38 4.41 12.71 -1.22
N PHE A 39 4.49 12.14 -0.01
CA PHE A 39 3.41 12.24 0.96
C PHE A 39 3.42 13.60 1.64
N VAL A 40 2.25 14.19 1.82
CA VAL A 40 2.04 15.42 2.58
C VAL A 40 0.87 15.27 3.53
N ASP A 41 0.95 15.96 4.66
CA ASP A 41 -0.19 16.10 5.57
C ASP A 41 -0.98 17.34 5.14
N VAL A 42 -2.29 17.17 4.94
CA VAL A 42 -3.21 18.24 4.56
C VAL A 42 -3.74 18.90 5.83
N GLY A 43 -3.64 20.22 5.92
CA GLY A 43 -4.11 20.97 7.06
C GLY A 43 -3.54 22.38 7.12
N PRO A 44 -4.09 23.24 8.00
CA PRO A 44 -3.65 24.61 8.13
C PRO A 44 -2.19 24.70 8.59
N GLY A 45 -1.42 25.62 8.00
CA GLY A 45 -0.02 25.87 8.34
C GLY A 45 0.97 24.76 7.95
N LYS A 46 0.53 23.77 7.17
CA LYS A 46 1.41 22.71 6.65
C LYS A 46 2.21 23.23 5.45
N ILE A 47 3.48 22.85 5.40
CA ILE A 47 4.39 23.22 4.32
C ILE A 47 5.02 21.97 3.71
N ALA A 48 5.24 21.97 2.40
CA ALA A 48 6.05 20.97 1.73
C ALA A 48 7.03 21.61 0.75
N ARG A 49 8.12 20.90 0.47
CA ARG A 49 9.10 21.34 -0.51
C ARG A 49 8.66 20.95 -1.91
N VAL A 50 8.33 21.95 -2.73
CA VAL A 50 7.98 21.77 -4.14
C VAL A 50 9.05 22.45 -4.99
N GLY A 51 9.69 21.69 -5.88
CA GLY A 51 10.84 22.19 -6.63
C GLY A 51 11.98 22.60 -5.69
N ARG A 52 12.34 23.90 -5.70
CA ARG A 52 13.47 24.42 -4.92
C ARG A 52 13.10 25.05 -3.57
N GLY A 53 11.83 25.34 -3.30
CA GLY A 53 11.41 26.10 -2.12
C GLY A 53 10.30 25.43 -1.31
N PRO A 54 10.08 25.89 -0.06
CA PRO A 54 8.90 25.54 0.71
C PRO A 54 7.65 26.20 0.13
N VAL A 55 6.51 25.50 0.21
CA VAL A 55 5.21 25.96 -0.29
C VAL A 55 4.14 25.63 0.75
N ALA A 56 3.26 26.60 1.02
CA ALA A 56 2.11 26.46 1.90
C ALA A 56 1.03 25.55 1.29
N LEU A 57 0.49 24.64 2.09
CA LEU A 57 -0.44 23.59 1.65
C LEU A 57 -1.89 23.85 2.07
N ASP A 58 -2.18 24.99 2.69
CA ASP A 58 -3.53 25.41 3.07
C ASP A 58 -4.55 25.28 1.92
N PRO A 59 -4.21 25.63 0.65
CA PRO A 59 -5.14 25.50 -0.49
C PRO A 59 -5.52 24.05 -0.85
N LEU A 60 -4.86 23.03 -0.27
CA LEU A 60 -5.24 21.64 -0.50
C LEU A 60 -6.51 21.26 0.27
N VAL A 61 -6.84 21.96 1.37
CA VAL A 61 -8.02 21.66 2.18
C VAL A 61 -9.28 21.98 1.39
N GLY A 62 -10.14 20.98 1.21
CA GLY A 62 -11.39 21.08 0.44
C GLY A 62 -11.20 20.96 -1.07
N ALA A 63 -9.97 20.86 -1.58
CA ALA A 63 -9.73 20.70 -3.00
C ALA A 63 -10.06 19.27 -3.48
N PRO A 64 -10.69 19.10 -4.65
CA PRO A 64 -10.90 17.78 -5.26
C PRO A 64 -9.56 17.09 -5.55
N TYR A 65 -9.50 15.78 -5.32
CA TYR A 65 -8.38 14.98 -5.79
C TYR A 65 -8.30 15.03 -7.33
N GLY A 66 -7.09 15.18 -7.86
CA GLY A 66 -6.80 15.42 -9.28
C GLY A 66 -6.54 16.89 -9.60
N THR A 67 -6.89 17.82 -8.71
CA THR A 67 -6.64 19.26 -8.92
C THR A 67 -5.16 19.53 -9.11
N VAL A 68 -4.83 20.32 -10.14
CA VAL A 68 -3.48 20.79 -10.41
C VAL A 68 -3.32 22.19 -9.86
N PHE A 69 -2.23 22.41 -9.14
CA PHE A 69 -1.85 23.68 -8.56
C PHE A 69 -0.56 24.16 -9.18
N GLU A 70 -0.48 25.46 -9.44
CA GLU A 70 0.75 26.16 -9.77
C GLU A 70 1.31 26.82 -8.51
N VAL A 71 2.63 26.74 -8.33
CA VAL A 71 3.27 27.44 -7.22
C VAL A 71 3.42 28.91 -7.61
N ASP A 72 2.75 29.78 -6.88
CA ASP A 72 2.90 31.23 -6.99
C ASP A 72 3.26 31.82 -5.63
N ARG A 73 4.36 32.59 -5.56
CA ARG A 73 4.87 33.23 -4.35
C ARG A 73 4.81 32.34 -3.09
N SER A 74 5.28 31.09 -3.20
CA SER A 74 5.28 30.07 -2.12
C SER A 74 3.89 29.60 -1.63
N THR A 75 2.85 29.87 -2.40
CA THR A 75 1.49 29.35 -2.18
C THR A 75 1.03 28.54 -3.39
N LEU A 76 -0.02 27.74 -3.21
CA LEU A 76 -0.62 26.94 -4.28
C LEU A 76 -1.86 27.63 -4.84
N VAL A 77 -1.87 27.87 -6.14
CA VAL A 77 -3.02 28.42 -6.86
C VAL A 77 -3.57 27.35 -7.79
N PRO A 78 -4.87 26.97 -7.70
CA PRO A 78 -5.45 25.99 -8.60
C PRO A 78 -5.43 26.51 -10.04
N VAL A 79 -5.08 25.65 -10.98
CA VAL A 79 -4.97 25.98 -12.41
C VAL A 79 -5.56 24.89 -13.28
N GLU A 80 -6.01 25.29 -14.46
CA GLU A 80 -6.44 24.33 -15.48
C GLU A 80 -5.24 23.73 -16.24
N GLY A 81 -5.48 22.56 -16.82
CA GLY A 81 -4.51 21.80 -17.61
C GLY A 81 -3.63 20.84 -16.80
N GLY A 82 -2.58 20.33 -17.46
CA GLY A 82 -1.71 19.30 -16.90
C GLY A 82 -0.59 19.82 -16.00
N LEU A 83 0.20 18.86 -15.50
CA LEU A 83 1.41 19.08 -14.69
C LEU A 83 2.53 19.81 -15.42
N THR A 84 2.60 19.67 -16.74
CA THR A 84 3.58 20.39 -17.57
C THR A 84 2.82 21.30 -18.52
N PRO A 85 2.85 22.63 -18.32
CA PRO A 85 2.36 23.58 -19.30
C PRO A 85 3.09 23.37 -20.63
N TYR A 86 2.38 23.55 -21.76
CA TYR A 86 2.95 23.41 -23.11
C TYR A 86 3.46 22.00 -23.44
N ALA A 87 3.00 20.97 -22.73
CA ALA A 87 3.33 19.58 -23.07
C ALA A 87 2.41 19.00 -24.17
N ASP A 88 1.24 19.60 -24.34
CA ASP A 88 0.29 19.25 -25.38
C ASP A 88 0.46 20.26 -26.53
N ASP A 89 1.07 19.80 -27.61
CA ASP A 89 1.41 20.65 -28.77
C ASP A 89 0.25 20.74 -29.78
N GLY A 90 -0.89 20.10 -29.47
CA GLY A 90 -1.94 19.87 -30.46
C GLY A 90 -1.43 19.03 -31.65
N PRO A 91 -2.28 18.77 -32.65
CA PRO A 91 -1.81 18.26 -33.93
C PRO A 91 -0.93 19.32 -34.59
N VAL A 92 0.30 18.94 -34.97
CA VAL A 92 1.11 19.74 -35.89
C VAL A 92 0.45 19.64 -37.27
N GLU A 93 -0.18 20.72 -37.72
CA GLU A 93 -0.78 20.81 -39.04
C GLU A 93 0.23 21.41 -40.03
N GLY A 94 0.64 20.60 -41.02
CA GLY A 94 1.54 21.03 -42.10
C GLY A 94 2.86 20.27 -42.15
N ASP A 95 3.61 20.47 -43.25
CA ASP A 95 4.94 19.89 -43.41
C ASP A 95 5.95 20.60 -42.51
N MET A 96 6.84 19.85 -41.85
CA MET A 96 7.96 20.43 -41.10
C MET A 96 8.97 21.08 -42.04
N VAL A 97 8.92 22.41 -42.12
CA VAL A 97 9.82 23.21 -42.96
C VAL A 97 11.18 23.47 -42.28
N ALA A 98 11.22 23.50 -40.95
CA ALA A 98 12.42 23.81 -40.17
C ALA A 98 13.30 22.57 -39.92
N ASP A 99 14.61 22.76 -39.87
CA ASP A 99 15.58 21.75 -39.47
C ASP A 99 16.75 22.34 -38.67
N ASN A 100 17.64 21.48 -38.19
CA ASN A 100 18.77 21.86 -37.35
C ASN A 100 20.10 22.01 -38.11
N ARG A 101 20.12 22.06 -39.45
CA ARG A 101 21.38 22.04 -40.23
C ARG A 101 22.27 23.26 -39.98
N ASN A 102 21.66 24.40 -39.64
CA ASN A 102 22.33 25.67 -39.36
C ASN A 102 22.39 26.00 -37.87
N LEU A 103 21.92 25.12 -36.98
CA LEU A 103 21.97 25.35 -35.53
C LEU A 103 23.35 24.98 -35.00
N VAL A 104 24.11 26.00 -34.58
CA VAL A 104 25.44 25.83 -33.97
C VAL A 104 25.34 26.05 -32.46
N ASP A 105 25.89 25.13 -31.67
CA ASP A 105 25.94 25.26 -30.20
C ASP A 105 27.13 26.14 -29.79
N SER A 106 26.94 27.46 -29.91
CA SER A 106 27.96 28.46 -29.58
C SER A 106 27.96 28.89 -28.10
N GLN A 107 27.03 28.39 -27.28
CA GLN A 107 26.73 28.86 -25.91
C GLN A 107 26.36 30.36 -25.79
N THR A 108 26.29 31.11 -26.89
CA THR A 108 25.94 32.55 -26.92
C THR A 108 24.50 32.81 -27.32
N ALA A 109 23.75 31.78 -27.70
CA ALA A 109 22.39 31.89 -28.27
C ALA A 109 21.29 32.40 -27.29
N GLN A 110 21.66 32.72 -26.05
CA GLN A 110 20.77 33.30 -25.03
C GLN A 110 21.47 34.53 -24.45
N SER A 111 20.90 35.71 -24.66
CA SER A 111 21.49 36.97 -24.20
C SER A 111 21.27 37.23 -22.71
N LEU A 112 20.23 36.64 -22.09
CA LEU A 112 19.98 36.76 -20.65
C LEU A 112 20.97 35.93 -19.84
N THR A 113 21.69 36.58 -18.94
CA THR A 113 22.64 35.93 -18.04
C THR A 113 21.92 35.27 -16.85
N HIS A 114 22.65 34.44 -16.09
CA HIS A 114 22.13 33.86 -14.86
C HIS A 114 21.74 34.94 -13.84
N GLN A 115 22.55 35.99 -13.72
CA GLN A 115 22.31 37.10 -12.79
C GLN A 115 21.02 37.87 -13.17
N ASP A 116 20.74 38.04 -14.46
CA ASP A 116 19.49 38.67 -14.93
C ASP A 116 18.27 37.87 -14.49
N ILE A 117 18.31 36.55 -14.64
CA ILE A 117 17.23 35.64 -14.24
C ILE A 117 17.03 35.67 -12.71
N GLU A 118 18.10 35.77 -11.94
CA GLU A 118 18.02 35.92 -10.48
C GLU A 118 17.41 37.26 -10.08
N ARG A 119 17.76 38.35 -10.78
CA ARG A 119 17.14 39.67 -10.59
C ARG A 119 15.63 39.63 -10.89
N MET A 120 15.20 38.98 -11.98
CA MET A 120 13.78 38.81 -12.28
C MET A 120 13.05 38.04 -11.19
N LYS A 121 13.65 36.96 -10.67
CA LYS A 121 13.05 36.20 -9.55
C LYS A 121 12.97 37.03 -8.28
N ALA A 122 14.01 37.79 -7.95
CA ALA A 122 14.05 38.66 -6.77
C ALA A 122 13.01 39.81 -6.89
N ALA A 123 12.77 40.30 -8.10
CA ALA A 123 11.73 41.28 -8.40
C ALA A 123 10.30 40.69 -8.35
N GLY A 124 10.15 39.38 -8.16
CA GLY A 124 8.84 38.71 -8.13
C GLY A 124 8.17 38.57 -9.49
N THR A 125 8.93 38.65 -10.59
CA THR A 125 8.43 38.42 -11.95
C THR A 125 7.85 37.01 -12.06
N SER A 126 6.69 36.89 -12.71
CA SER A 126 6.01 35.60 -12.81
C SER A 126 6.81 34.60 -13.64
N GLY A 127 6.63 33.31 -13.36
CA GLY A 127 7.28 32.24 -14.14
C GLY A 127 6.95 32.30 -15.64
N ARG A 128 5.74 32.76 -15.99
CA ARG A 128 5.31 32.97 -17.37
C ARG A 128 6.11 34.06 -18.07
N GLU A 129 6.27 35.21 -17.42
CA GLU A 129 7.04 36.35 -17.95
C GLU A 129 8.53 36.01 -18.09
N ILE A 130 9.09 35.24 -17.14
CA ILE A 130 10.47 34.74 -17.25
C ILE A 130 10.64 33.88 -18.51
N ILE A 131 9.69 32.97 -18.79
CA ILE A 131 9.74 32.13 -19.98
C ILE A 131 9.63 32.98 -21.25
N GLN A 132 8.71 33.95 -21.28
CA GLN A 132 8.54 34.84 -22.43
C GLN A 132 9.81 35.67 -22.68
N SER A 133 10.42 36.19 -21.62
CA SER A 133 11.68 36.93 -21.72
C SER A 133 12.80 36.06 -22.27
N LEU A 134 12.89 34.79 -21.85
CA LEU A 134 13.87 33.84 -22.38
C LEU A 134 13.64 33.48 -23.85
N VAL A 135 12.39 33.46 -24.32
CA VAL A 135 12.04 33.24 -25.74
C VAL A 135 12.49 34.45 -26.56
N ASN A 136 12.10 35.67 -26.14
CA ASN A 136 12.42 36.91 -26.83
C ASN A 136 13.94 37.18 -26.93
N ASN A 137 14.72 36.64 -25.99
CA ASN A 137 16.18 36.79 -25.91
C ASN A 137 16.95 35.57 -26.44
N SER A 138 16.29 34.66 -27.16
CA SER A 138 16.93 33.50 -27.77
C SER A 138 17.02 33.62 -29.28
N GLU A 139 18.24 33.73 -29.79
CA GLU A 139 18.54 33.83 -31.23
C GLU A 139 18.11 32.59 -32.02
N THR A 140 18.10 31.42 -31.37
CA THR A 140 17.84 30.12 -32.02
C THR A 140 16.44 29.58 -31.77
N PHE A 141 15.56 30.31 -31.07
CA PHE A 141 14.26 29.74 -30.69
C PHE A 141 13.33 29.63 -31.91
N GLU A 142 13.20 30.68 -32.71
CA GLU A 142 12.30 30.71 -33.86
C GLU A 142 12.74 29.74 -34.98
N SER A 143 14.05 29.56 -35.17
CA SER A 143 14.59 28.67 -36.21
C SER A 143 14.52 27.18 -35.85
N LYS A 144 14.09 26.84 -34.63
CA LYS A 144 13.91 25.44 -34.21
C LYS A 144 12.61 24.87 -34.76
N THR A 145 12.60 23.55 -34.94
CA THR A 145 11.37 22.81 -35.21
C THR A 145 10.36 22.99 -34.09
N GLU A 146 9.07 22.90 -34.41
CA GLU A 146 7.97 23.07 -33.45
C GLU A 146 8.10 22.11 -32.25
N PHE A 147 8.43 20.84 -32.51
CA PHE A 147 8.70 19.87 -31.45
C PHE A 147 9.88 20.27 -30.54
N SER A 148 10.90 20.92 -31.10
CA SER A 148 12.05 21.40 -30.33
C SER A 148 11.70 22.65 -29.51
N GLN A 149 10.88 23.56 -30.06
CA GLN A 149 10.35 24.72 -29.34
C GLN A 149 9.49 24.28 -28.16
N ALA A 150 8.53 23.38 -28.39
CA ALA A 150 7.67 22.80 -27.37
C ALA A 150 8.44 22.06 -26.27
N LYS A 151 9.38 21.17 -26.66
CA LYS A 151 10.26 20.49 -25.70
C LYS A 151 11.04 21.48 -24.84
N TRP A 152 11.50 22.58 -25.43
CA TRP A 152 12.19 23.63 -24.70
C TRP A 152 11.24 24.38 -23.75
N LEU A 153 10.03 24.75 -24.20
CA LEU A 153 9.00 25.41 -23.40
C LEU A 153 8.58 24.55 -22.22
N ALA A 154 8.26 23.27 -22.43
CA ALA A 154 7.93 22.31 -21.39
C ALA A 154 9.05 22.20 -20.33
N ARG A 155 10.32 22.14 -20.76
CA ARG A 155 11.48 22.13 -19.85
C ARG A 155 11.59 23.43 -19.04
N LYS A 156 11.36 24.59 -19.66
CA LYS A 156 11.39 25.89 -18.95
C LYS A 156 10.19 26.06 -18.03
N ALA A 157 9.02 25.56 -18.41
CA ALA A 157 7.81 25.53 -17.60
C ALA A 157 8.01 24.69 -16.33
N ARG A 158 8.57 23.47 -16.43
CA ARG A 158 8.93 22.67 -15.24
C ARG A 158 9.84 23.42 -14.26
N LYS A 159 10.76 24.25 -14.78
CA LYS A 159 11.71 25.02 -13.97
C LYS A 159 11.13 26.29 -13.34
N TYR A 160 10.35 27.07 -14.10
CA TYR A 160 9.91 28.42 -13.70
C TYR A 160 8.42 28.50 -13.34
N ARG A 161 7.62 27.52 -13.74
CA ARG A 161 6.20 27.36 -13.40
C ARG A 161 5.95 25.96 -12.83
N PRO A 162 6.57 25.61 -11.69
CA PRO A 162 6.39 24.28 -11.12
C PRO A 162 4.92 24.10 -10.74
N ARG A 163 4.35 23.00 -11.24
CA ARG A 163 2.99 22.56 -10.90
C ARG A 163 3.02 21.26 -10.12
N VAL A 164 2.02 21.07 -9.29
CA VAL A 164 1.79 19.84 -8.53
C VAL A 164 0.35 19.40 -8.70
N ARG A 165 0.12 18.08 -8.70
CA ARG A 165 -1.21 17.47 -8.71
C ARG A 165 -1.47 16.88 -7.34
N LEU A 166 -2.62 17.22 -6.77
CA LEU A 166 -3.12 16.61 -5.55
C LEU A 166 -3.69 15.22 -5.87
N GLU A 167 -3.12 14.18 -5.29
CA GLU A 167 -3.54 12.80 -5.46
C GLU A 167 -3.95 12.19 -4.12
N ARG A 168 -4.92 11.29 -4.17
CA ARG A 168 -5.31 10.47 -3.02
C ARG A 168 -4.27 9.36 -2.81
N VAL A 169 -4.01 9.02 -1.56
CA VAL A 169 -3.23 7.82 -1.23
C VAL A 169 -4.03 6.58 -1.63
N THR A 170 -3.45 5.79 -2.54
CA THR A 170 -3.99 4.51 -3.02
C THR A 170 -2.92 3.44 -2.88
N ALA A 171 -3.28 2.16 -2.90
CA ALA A 171 -2.30 1.05 -2.89
C ALA A 171 -1.24 1.20 -3.97
N HIS A 172 -1.66 1.59 -5.19
CA HIS A 172 -0.75 1.83 -6.29
C HIS A 172 0.20 3.01 -6.00
N GLY A 173 -0.35 4.19 -5.66
CA GLY A 173 0.47 5.37 -5.38
C GLY A 173 1.43 5.16 -4.21
N LEU A 174 0.98 4.47 -3.17
CA LEU A 174 1.80 4.14 -2.01
C LEU A 174 2.94 3.18 -2.38
N CYS A 175 2.64 2.09 -3.08
CA CYS A 175 3.64 1.14 -3.53
C CYS A 175 4.70 1.82 -4.42
N THR A 176 4.26 2.66 -5.36
CA THR A 176 5.14 3.41 -6.25
C THR A 176 6.10 4.31 -5.47
N ILE A 177 5.60 5.14 -4.54
CA ILE A 177 6.45 6.03 -3.74
C ILE A 177 7.45 5.25 -2.89
N TYR A 178 7.01 4.17 -2.25
CA TYR A 178 7.87 3.38 -1.37
C TYR A 178 9.00 2.70 -2.16
N THR A 179 8.69 2.16 -3.34
CA THR A 179 9.66 1.49 -4.21
C THR A 179 10.62 2.49 -4.87
N GLU A 180 10.14 3.64 -5.32
CA GLU A 180 11.00 4.72 -5.86
C GLU A 180 11.93 5.31 -4.80
N ARG A 181 11.44 5.46 -3.56
CA ARG A 181 12.25 5.97 -2.45
C ARG A 181 13.27 4.96 -1.97
N ASN A 182 12.87 3.69 -1.85
CA ASN A 182 13.75 2.60 -1.41
C ASN A 182 13.20 1.23 -1.84
N ALA A 183 13.58 0.80 -3.04
CA ALA A 183 13.18 -0.49 -3.61
C ALA A 183 13.55 -1.69 -2.71
N LEU A 184 14.74 -1.64 -2.07
CA LEU A 184 15.21 -2.71 -1.19
C LEU A 184 14.31 -2.91 0.03
N LYS A 185 13.69 -1.85 0.56
CA LYS A 185 12.75 -1.98 1.68
C LYS A 185 11.49 -2.75 1.29
N CYS A 186 11.07 -2.65 0.03
CA CYS A 186 9.90 -3.32 -0.52
C CYS A 186 10.24 -4.55 -1.38
N ALA A 187 11.49 -5.04 -1.30
CA ALA A 187 11.96 -6.20 -2.08
C ALA A 187 11.71 -6.07 -3.60
N GLY A 188 11.77 -4.84 -4.14
CA GLY A 188 11.50 -4.58 -5.55
C GLY A 188 10.02 -4.62 -5.96
N LEU A 189 9.09 -4.75 -5.01
CA LEU A 189 7.65 -4.85 -5.32
C LEU A 189 7.16 -3.60 -6.05
N ARG A 190 6.71 -3.78 -7.29
CA ARG A 190 6.13 -2.70 -8.09
C ARG A 190 4.61 -2.68 -8.00
N GLY A 191 4.02 -1.52 -8.31
CA GLY A 191 2.56 -1.33 -8.24
C GLY A 191 1.76 -2.24 -9.18
N ASP A 192 2.33 -2.65 -10.31
CA ASP A 192 1.72 -3.60 -11.25
C ASP A 192 1.74 -5.04 -10.72
N VAL A 193 2.86 -5.47 -10.12
CA VAL A 193 2.92 -6.77 -9.43
C VAL A 193 1.94 -6.79 -8.26
N LEU A 194 1.91 -5.74 -7.44
CA LEU A 194 0.95 -5.62 -6.34
C LEU A 194 -0.50 -5.80 -6.83
N ALA A 195 -0.87 -5.18 -7.96
CA ALA A 195 -2.19 -5.36 -8.55
C ALA A 195 -2.47 -6.82 -8.96
N LEU A 196 -1.47 -7.52 -9.52
CA LEU A 196 -1.58 -8.94 -9.82
C LEU A 196 -1.71 -9.79 -8.55
N LEU A 197 -0.94 -9.49 -7.48
CA LEU A 197 -1.06 -10.23 -6.22
C LEU A 197 -2.48 -10.15 -5.67
N LEU A 198 -3.06 -8.94 -5.61
CA LEU A 198 -4.42 -8.71 -5.13
C LEU A 198 -5.47 -9.42 -6.00
N SER A 199 -5.25 -9.42 -7.32
CA SER A 199 -6.17 -10.05 -8.29
C SER A 199 -6.12 -11.57 -8.20
N HIS A 200 -4.92 -12.17 -8.18
CA HIS A 200 -4.73 -13.62 -8.08
C HIS A 200 -5.17 -14.18 -6.72
N ALA A 201 -5.02 -13.40 -5.64
CA ALA A 201 -5.55 -13.75 -4.33
C ALA A 201 -7.07 -13.51 -4.21
N ASN A 202 -7.72 -12.98 -5.25
CA ASN A 202 -9.15 -12.68 -5.29
C ASN A 202 -9.61 -11.81 -4.11
N VAL A 203 -8.80 -10.79 -3.76
CA VAL A 203 -9.09 -9.87 -2.66
C VAL A 203 -10.29 -8.99 -3.02
N SER A 204 -11.32 -9.04 -2.19
CA SER A 204 -12.60 -8.37 -2.42
C SER A 204 -13.27 -8.00 -1.10
N TYR A 205 -14.26 -7.11 -1.20
CA TYR A 205 -15.01 -6.60 -0.05
C TYR A 205 -15.64 -7.73 0.77
N GLY A 206 -15.55 -7.65 2.09
CA GLY A 206 -16.16 -8.61 3.01
C GLY A 206 -15.40 -9.91 3.21
N LYS A 207 -14.31 -10.15 2.46
CA LYS A 207 -13.51 -11.37 2.61
C LYS A 207 -12.61 -11.36 3.84
N SER A 208 -12.22 -12.55 4.24
CA SER A 208 -11.15 -12.79 5.20
C SER A 208 -9.81 -13.01 4.50
N ALA A 209 -8.77 -12.30 4.93
CA ALA A 209 -7.43 -12.40 4.35
C ALA A 209 -6.39 -12.71 5.42
N LEU A 210 -5.47 -13.63 5.13
CA LEU A 210 -4.25 -13.87 5.90
C LEU A 210 -3.07 -13.28 5.12
N VAL A 211 -2.41 -12.27 5.68
CA VAL A 211 -1.37 -11.50 4.99
C VAL A 211 -0.07 -11.51 5.80
N PHE A 212 0.94 -12.20 5.29
CA PHE A 212 2.28 -12.15 5.86
C PHE A 212 3.14 -11.17 5.08
N ASP A 213 3.30 -9.97 5.65
CA ASP A 213 3.92 -8.82 5.00
C ASP A 213 5.11 -8.30 5.81
N THR A 214 6.31 -8.36 5.23
CA THR A 214 7.52 -7.71 5.80
C THR A 214 8.05 -6.58 4.91
N LEU A 215 7.24 -6.09 3.98
CA LEU A 215 7.53 -5.04 2.99
C LEU A 215 6.91 -3.71 3.44
N MET A 216 7.20 -3.30 4.68
CA MET A 216 6.69 -2.06 5.29
C MET A 216 5.16 -1.99 5.49
N GLY A 217 4.46 -3.13 5.34
CA GLY A 217 3.00 -3.20 5.45
C GLY A 217 2.28 -2.75 4.18
N VAL A 218 2.98 -2.60 3.05
CA VAL A 218 2.42 -2.13 1.77
C VAL A 218 1.33 -3.08 1.26
N VAL A 219 1.58 -4.39 1.32
CA VAL A 219 0.67 -5.42 0.81
C VAL A 219 -0.53 -5.54 1.74
N ALA A 220 -0.31 -5.57 3.05
CA ALA A 220 -1.39 -5.58 4.03
C ALA A 220 -2.28 -4.34 3.89
N ALA A 221 -1.71 -3.16 3.64
CA ALA A 221 -2.48 -1.93 3.48
C ALA A 221 -3.32 -1.97 2.19
N ALA A 222 -2.76 -2.50 1.11
CA ALA A 222 -3.49 -2.69 -0.14
C ALA A 222 -4.63 -3.71 -0.02
N VAL A 223 -4.42 -4.79 0.75
CA VAL A 223 -5.47 -5.76 1.07
C VAL A 223 -6.58 -5.09 1.89
N LEU A 224 -6.21 -4.32 2.92
CA LEU A 224 -7.16 -3.62 3.78
C LEU A 224 -8.02 -2.61 3.01
N GLU A 225 -7.43 -1.88 2.06
CA GLU A 225 -8.15 -0.98 1.14
C GLU A 225 -9.24 -1.70 0.34
N ARG A 226 -9.02 -2.97 -0.03
CA ARG A 226 -9.93 -3.77 -0.88
C ARG A 226 -10.96 -4.58 -0.09
N VAL A 227 -10.60 -5.07 1.10
CA VAL A 227 -11.47 -5.88 1.96
C VAL A 227 -12.56 -5.06 2.63
N GLY A 228 -12.26 -3.80 3.00
CA GLY A 228 -13.24 -2.91 3.64
C GLY A 228 -13.68 -3.40 5.02
N GLU A 229 -14.69 -2.72 5.59
CA GLU A 229 -15.08 -2.89 7.00
C GLU A 229 -15.85 -4.20 7.29
N ALA A 230 -16.50 -4.78 6.28
CA ALA A 230 -17.25 -6.03 6.44
C ALA A 230 -16.36 -7.29 6.56
N GLY A 231 -15.10 -7.21 6.15
CA GLY A 231 -14.16 -8.33 6.18
C GLY A 231 -13.18 -8.26 7.35
N TRP A 232 -12.11 -9.05 7.28
CA TRP A 232 -11.02 -8.99 8.26
C TRP A 232 -9.68 -9.41 7.66
N VAL A 233 -8.60 -8.82 8.16
CA VAL A 233 -7.24 -9.05 7.70
C VAL A 233 -6.39 -9.49 8.89
N LEU A 234 -5.93 -10.73 8.87
CA LEU A 234 -5.00 -11.31 9.84
C LEU A 234 -3.57 -11.08 9.34
N ALA A 235 -2.78 -10.34 10.12
CA ALA A 235 -1.41 -9.96 9.79
C ALA A 235 -0.42 -10.52 10.82
N PRO A 236 0.03 -11.78 10.66
CA PRO A 236 1.05 -12.35 11.53
C PRO A 236 2.38 -11.62 11.39
N TYR A 237 3.16 -11.53 12.47
CA TYR A 237 4.52 -11.00 12.46
C TYR A 237 5.47 -11.89 13.27
N HIS A 238 6.72 -12.03 12.82
CA HIS A 238 7.68 -12.96 13.43
C HIS A 238 8.53 -12.35 14.56
N ARG A 239 8.68 -11.01 14.60
CA ARG A 239 9.53 -10.30 15.58
C ARG A 239 8.68 -9.57 16.64
N GLU A 240 9.17 -8.44 17.14
CA GLU A 240 8.51 -7.68 18.21
C GLU A 240 7.19 -7.04 17.76
N ALA A 241 7.12 -6.54 16.52
CA ALA A 241 5.95 -5.84 16.00
C ALA A 241 5.80 -5.97 14.49
N PHE A 242 4.55 -5.87 14.03
CA PHE A 242 4.21 -5.71 12.63
C PHE A 242 4.61 -4.31 12.14
N ASN A 243 5.24 -4.23 10.97
CA ASN A 243 5.59 -2.95 10.37
C ASN A 243 4.37 -2.31 9.70
N ALA A 244 3.74 -1.38 10.40
CA ALA A 244 2.54 -0.68 9.94
C ALA A 244 2.82 0.69 9.29
N ASP A 245 4.04 0.98 8.82
CA ASP A 245 4.37 2.32 8.31
C ASP A 245 3.55 2.71 7.07
N ALA A 246 3.32 1.78 6.14
CA ALA A 246 2.44 2.02 5.00
C ALA A 246 0.99 2.29 5.44
N MET A 247 0.49 1.55 6.44
CA MET A 247 -0.87 1.71 6.98
C MET A 247 -1.10 3.11 7.52
N LYS A 248 -0.08 3.73 8.14
CA LYS A 248 -0.19 5.09 8.69
C LYS A 248 -0.41 6.15 7.61
N ARG A 249 0.03 5.91 6.36
CA ARG A 249 -0.12 6.85 5.24
C ARG A 249 -1.49 6.81 4.60
N PHE A 250 -2.23 5.73 4.73
CA PHE A 250 -3.62 5.69 4.31
C PHE A 250 -4.51 6.47 5.26
N ASN A 251 -5.60 7.01 4.74
CA ASN A 251 -6.66 7.67 5.51
C ASN A 251 -7.74 6.66 5.95
N PHE A 252 -7.34 5.48 6.41
CA PHE A 252 -8.27 4.46 6.92
C PHE A 252 -9.01 4.94 8.17
N SER A 253 -10.28 4.54 8.30
CA SER A 253 -11.07 4.71 9.52
C SER A 253 -10.42 3.98 10.69
N GLU A 254 -10.72 4.39 11.92
CA GLU A 254 -10.22 3.68 13.11
C GLU A 254 -10.72 2.23 13.15
N HIS A 255 -11.94 1.98 12.64
CA HIS A 255 -12.50 0.63 12.50
C HIS A 255 -11.62 -0.26 11.62
N LEU A 256 -11.27 0.20 10.41
CA LEU A 256 -10.38 -0.54 9.50
C LEU A 256 -9.01 -0.82 10.15
N ARG A 257 -8.43 0.19 10.82
CA ARG A 257 -7.08 0.05 11.39
C ARG A 257 -6.99 -0.85 12.61
N PHE A 258 -8.00 -0.84 13.47
CA PHE A 258 -7.93 -1.48 14.79
C PHE A 258 -8.82 -2.71 14.94
N ARG A 259 -9.90 -2.83 14.16
CA ARG A 259 -10.85 -3.96 14.23
C ARG A 259 -10.77 -4.91 13.04
N THR A 260 -10.67 -4.36 11.83
CA THR A 260 -10.55 -5.15 10.60
C THR A 260 -9.15 -5.75 10.48
N LEU A 261 -8.11 -4.93 10.65
CA LEU A 261 -6.71 -5.39 10.69
C LEU A 261 -6.36 -5.91 12.08
N VAL A 262 -5.99 -7.19 12.17
CA VAL A 262 -5.57 -7.84 13.40
C VAL A 262 -4.12 -8.28 13.26
N GLN A 263 -3.25 -7.67 14.06
CA GLN A 263 -1.82 -7.97 14.10
C GLN A 263 -1.53 -8.89 15.27
N PHE A 264 -0.79 -9.96 15.06
CA PHE A 264 -0.45 -10.92 16.11
C PHE A 264 0.89 -11.60 15.85
N PRO A 265 1.61 -12.06 16.88
CA PRO A 265 2.87 -12.77 16.68
C PRO A 265 2.62 -14.16 16.09
N THR A 266 3.54 -14.65 15.26
CA THR A 266 3.44 -16.00 14.66
C THR A 266 3.35 -17.13 15.70
N SER A 267 3.74 -16.88 16.96
CA SER A 267 3.60 -17.84 18.05
C SER A 267 2.14 -18.23 18.33
N GLU A 268 1.16 -17.39 18.01
CA GLU A 268 -0.26 -17.73 18.22
C GLU A 268 -0.73 -18.89 17.35
N PHE A 269 -0.06 -19.21 16.24
CA PHE A 269 -0.39 -20.39 15.42
C PHE A 269 -0.18 -21.71 16.20
N GLY A 270 0.83 -21.76 17.08
CA GLY A 270 1.10 -22.93 17.92
C GLY A 270 0.19 -23.05 19.13
N ARG A 271 -0.50 -21.96 19.50
CA ARG A 271 -1.37 -21.87 20.69
C ARG A 271 -2.85 -22.05 20.35
N LEU A 272 -3.17 -22.53 19.16
CA LEU A 272 -4.55 -22.73 18.75
C LEU A 272 -5.23 -23.82 19.57
N ASP A 273 -4.51 -24.82 20.05
CA ASP A 273 -5.12 -25.95 20.79
C ASP A 273 -4.93 -25.85 22.31
N GLU A 274 -4.25 -24.79 22.79
CA GLU A 274 -4.06 -24.59 24.23
C GLU A 274 -5.41 -24.35 24.91
N PRO A 275 -5.74 -25.11 25.98
CA PRO A 275 -6.95 -24.90 26.75
C PRO A 275 -6.90 -23.51 27.41
N GLU A 276 -8.09 -22.96 27.63
CA GLU A 276 -8.31 -21.59 28.08
C GLU A 276 -7.63 -21.33 29.44
N ALA A 277 -6.38 -20.84 29.43
CA ALA A 277 -5.81 -20.24 30.62
C ALA A 277 -6.49 -18.86 30.80
N GLU A 278 -7.16 -18.68 31.93
CA GLU A 278 -7.34 -17.35 32.51
C GLU A 278 -5.93 -16.80 32.76
N GLU A 279 -5.36 -16.11 31.77
CA GLU A 279 -4.11 -15.39 32.02
C GLU A 279 -4.40 -14.40 33.15
N PRO A 280 -3.75 -14.52 34.32
CA PRO A 280 -3.87 -13.50 35.33
C PRO A 280 -3.32 -12.22 34.71
N ALA A 281 -4.05 -11.11 34.85
CA ALA A 281 -3.67 -9.79 34.35
C ALA A 281 -2.20 -9.42 34.64
N ALA A 282 -1.60 -10.04 35.66
CA ALA A 282 -0.20 -10.00 36.04
C ALA A 282 0.83 -10.31 34.93
N ALA A 283 0.56 -11.19 33.97
CA ALA A 283 1.56 -11.57 32.95
C ALA A 283 1.74 -10.50 31.85
N ALA A 284 0.71 -9.67 31.61
CA ALA A 284 0.76 -8.54 30.69
C ALA A 284 1.47 -7.29 31.26
N LEU A 285 1.89 -7.31 32.53
CA LEU A 285 2.65 -6.23 33.18
C LEU A 285 4.15 -6.22 32.86
N SER A 286 4.67 -7.20 32.12
CA SER A 286 6.13 -7.31 31.86
C SER A 286 6.61 -6.70 30.54
N LYS A 287 5.73 -6.17 29.68
CA LYS A 287 6.16 -5.55 28.42
C LYS A 287 5.79 -4.07 28.38
N PRO A 288 6.78 -3.15 28.34
CA PRO A 288 6.49 -1.74 28.18
C PRO A 288 5.84 -1.49 26.81
N PRO A 289 4.97 -0.47 26.69
CA PRO A 289 4.48 -0.06 25.39
C PRO A 289 5.65 0.50 24.58
N VAL A 290 5.93 -0.09 23.42
CA VAL A 290 6.88 0.49 22.46
C VAL A 290 6.33 1.86 22.05
N ALA A 291 7.00 2.88 22.54
CA ALA A 291 6.72 4.26 22.24
C ALA A 291 6.76 4.49 20.72
N ALA A 292 5.76 5.21 20.22
CA ALA A 292 5.96 6.03 19.04
C ALA A 292 7.02 7.07 19.41
N THR A 293 8.25 6.91 18.91
CA THR A 293 9.29 7.92 19.07
C THR A 293 9.52 8.66 17.76
N SER A 294 9.46 9.97 17.92
CA SER A 294 9.88 11.05 17.04
C SER A 294 11.34 10.93 16.60
N ASP A 295 11.68 11.63 15.51
CA ASP A 295 13.03 11.87 14.99
C ASP A 295 14.04 12.40 16.06
N PRO A 296 15.36 12.25 15.84
CA PRO A 296 16.38 12.34 16.88
C PRO A 296 16.92 13.76 17.12
N PRO A 297 17.64 13.97 18.24
CA PRO A 297 18.80 14.85 18.24
C PRO A 297 20.09 14.15 18.71
N ALA A 298 21.19 14.88 18.56
CA ALA A 298 22.58 14.44 18.49
C ALA A 298 23.23 14.01 19.84
N ALA A 299 24.24 13.13 19.68
CA ALA A 299 25.47 12.92 20.47
C ALA A 299 25.63 13.58 21.86
N ALA A 300 25.88 12.76 22.92
CA ALA A 300 27.21 12.54 23.53
C ALA A 300 27.18 12.01 25.00
N SER A 301 28.15 11.12 25.27
CA SER A 301 28.88 10.77 26.52
C SER A 301 28.21 10.07 27.72
N ASN A 302 28.61 8.79 27.89
CA ASN A 302 29.24 8.11 29.05
C ASN A 302 28.70 8.22 30.49
N GLY A 303 28.52 7.05 31.13
CA GLY A 303 28.89 6.84 32.55
C GLY A 303 28.08 5.80 33.35
N GLY A 304 28.61 4.57 33.43
CA GLY A 304 28.63 3.54 34.51
C GLY A 304 27.54 3.33 35.60
N PRO A 305 27.46 2.12 36.22
CA PRO A 305 26.27 1.59 36.90
C PRO A 305 26.34 1.60 38.44
N GLY A 306 25.17 1.51 39.09
CA GLY A 306 25.04 1.26 40.53
C GLY A 306 23.80 0.43 40.83
N ALA A 307 24.01 -0.76 41.40
CA ALA A 307 22.99 -1.62 41.98
C ALA A 307 22.61 -1.15 43.39
N ASP A 308 21.38 -1.41 43.83
CA ASP A 308 21.13 -2.19 45.06
C ASP A 308 19.63 -2.48 45.27
N PRO A 309 19.30 -3.57 46.00
CA PRO A 309 17.96 -4.15 46.09
C PRO A 309 17.24 -3.74 47.37
N ASN A 310 15.90 -3.67 47.37
CA ASN A 310 15.17 -4.07 48.57
C ASN A 310 13.75 -4.56 48.31
N SER A 311 13.48 -5.64 49.02
CA SER A 311 12.23 -6.40 49.13
C SER A 311 11.17 -5.69 49.97
N ALA A 312 9.89 -5.91 49.66
CA ALA A 312 8.81 -5.93 50.65
C ALA A 312 7.58 -6.63 50.07
N ASP A 313 7.41 -7.87 50.51
CA ASP A 313 6.20 -8.67 50.49
C ASP A 313 5.07 -7.97 51.27
N LYS A 314 3.87 -7.89 50.69
CA LYS A 314 2.58 -7.78 51.41
C LYS A 314 1.48 -8.45 50.59
N GLY A 315 0.97 -9.56 51.12
CA GLY A 315 -0.10 -10.34 50.53
C GLY A 315 -1.52 -9.77 50.69
N GLY A 316 -2.42 -10.39 49.92
CA GLY A 316 -3.79 -10.72 50.32
C GLY A 316 -4.88 -9.68 50.09
N SER A 317 -5.66 -9.84 49.02
CA SER A 317 -7.11 -10.09 49.15
C SER A 317 -7.70 -10.52 47.81
N ALA A 318 -8.34 -11.69 47.80
CA ALA A 318 -9.08 -12.21 46.67
C ALA A 318 -10.46 -11.55 46.62
N HIS A 319 -10.76 -10.86 45.52
CA HIS A 319 -12.13 -10.59 45.10
C HIS A 319 -12.31 -11.22 43.72
N GLY A 320 -13.10 -12.30 43.70
CA GLY A 320 -13.54 -12.93 42.47
C GLY A 320 -14.43 -11.97 41.69
N ALA A 321 -14.16 -11.80 40.40
CA ALA A 321 -15.01 -11.06 39.50
C ALA A 321 -15.35 -11.95 38.30
N SER A 322 -16.60 -12.39 38.30
CA SER A 322 -17.33 -12.96 37.17
C SER A 322 -17.26 -12.06 35.94
N ASN A 323 -17.34 -12.67 34.74
CA ASN A 323 -17.49 -12.06 33.41
C ASN A 323 -18.45 -10.86 33.33
N GLY A 324 -18.02 -9.68 33.77
CA GLY A 324 -18.76 -8.41 33.73
C GLY A 324 -17.85 -7.30 33.21
N GLY A 325 -18.41 -6.40 32.40
CA GLY A 325 -17.66 -5.31 31.75
C GLY A 325 -16.80 -4.50 32.72
N ILE A 326 -15.66 -4.03 32.22
CA ILE A 326 -14.74 -3.16 32.97
C ILE A 326 -15.46 -1.82 33.19
N THR A 327 -15.60 -1.39 34.45
CA THR A 327 -16.26 -0.11 34.73
C THR A 327 -15.36 1.06 34.27
N GLY A 328 -15.97 2.21 33.96
CA GLY A 328 -15.21 3.42 33.60
C GLY A 328 -14.17 3.84 34.65
N ALA A 329 -14.42 3.52 35.92
CA ALA A 329 -13.50 3.77 37.03
C ALA A 329 -12.26 2.83 37.00
N ASP A 330 -12.44 1.55 36.66
CA ASP A 330 -11.36 0.56 36.54
C ASP A 330 -10.42 0.91 35.36
N ALA A 331 -11.00 1.38 34.24
CA ALA A 331 -10.23 1.86 33.08
C ALA A 331 -9.41 3.13 33.42
N LEU A 332 -9.91 3.96 34.34
CA LEU A 332 -9.26 5.18 34.83
C LEU A 332 -8.02 4.85 35.66
N ALA A 333 -8.16 3.92 36.60
CA ALA A 333 -7.09 3.46 37.50
C ALA A 333 -5.95 2.74 36.77
N LEU A 334 -6.27 1.90 35.77
CA LEU A 334 -5.25 1.22 34.95
C LEU A 334 -4.39 2.18 34.14
N LEU A 335 -4.95 3.32 33.73
CA LEU A 335 -4.29 4.30 32.88
C LEU A 335 -3.52 5.38 33.66
N ASP A 336 -3.81 5.60 34.94
CA ASP A 336 -3.13 6.58 35.80
C ASP A 336 -1.75 6.07 36.28
N GLU A 337 -1.61 4.75 36.45
CA GLU A 337 -0.36 4.11 36.90
C GLU A 337 0.58 3.68 35.77
N GLY A 338 0.27 4.02 34.52
CA GLY A 338 1.05 3.55 33.36
C GLY A 338 0.95 2.04 33.10
N LYS A 339 0.01 1.34 33.76
CA LYS A 339 -0.25 -0.09 33.57
C LYS A 339 -1.01 -0.33 32.26
N SER A 340 -0.84 -1.51 31.68
CA SER A 340 -1.57 -1.90 30.46
C SER A 340 -3.07 -2.00 30.79
N LEU A 341 -3.93 -1.62 29.85
CA LEU A 341 -5.41 -1.69 29.95
C LEU A 341 -5.94 -3.14 30.08
N GLY A 342 -5.14 -4.11 30.51
CA GLY A 342 -5.46 -5.52 30.41
C GLY A 342 -5.61 -5.99 28.95
N VAL A 343 -6.39 -7.04 28.75
CA VAL A 343 -6.64 -7.65 27.43
C VAL A 343 -7.43 -6.69 26.53
N PRO A 344 -6.97 -6.35 25.31
CA PRO A 344 -7.68 -5.43 24.40
C PRO A 344 -9.10 -5.89 24.06
N GLY A 345 -10.04 -4.97 23.88
CA GLY A 345 -11.40 -5.30 23.39
C GLY A 345 -12.49 -5.42 24.46
N GLY A 346 -12.27 -4.87 25.65
CA GLY A 346 -13.36 -4.66 26.62
C GLY A 346 -14.33 -3.59 26.09
N VAL A 347 -15.63 -3.79 26.31
CA VAL A 347 -16.66 -2.81 25.95
C VAL A 347 -16.80 -1.83 27.11
N ILE A 348 -16.62 -0.53 26.83
CA ILE A 348 -16.91 0.55 27.77
C ILE A 348 -18.18 1.23 27.25
N ASP A 349 -19.20 1.30 28.10
CA ASP A 349 -20.42 2.03 27.79
C ASP A 349 -20.11 3.52 27.56
N PRO A 350 -20.80 4.20 26.61
CA PRO A 350 -20.52 5.60 26.29
C PRO A 350 -20.64 6.52 27.53
N GLU A 351 -21.65 6.27 28.37
CA GLU A 351 -21.89 7.03 29.59
C GLU A 351 -20.76 6.82 30.61
N GLY A 352 -20.31 5.57 30.82
CA GLY A 352 -19.17 5.24 31.65
C GLY A 352 -17.85 5.83 31.15
N LEU A 353 -17.65 5.91 29.83
CA LEU A 353 -16.48 6.58 29.24
C LEU A 353 -16.50 8.08 29.51
N ASP A 354 -17.65 8.74 29.32
CA ASP A 354 -17.80 10.17 29.56
C ASP A 354 -17.64 10.50 31.06
N LEU A 355 -18.19 9.68 31.95
CA LEU A 355 -17.99 9.81 33.40
C LEU A 355 -16.52 9.66 33.80
N ALA A 356 -15.81 8.70 33.21
CA ALA A 356 -14.38 8.50 33.44
C ALA A 356 -13.54 9.68 32.92
N LEU A 357 -13.91 10.26 31.78
CA LEU A 357 -13.24 11.44 31.25
C LEU A 357 -13.53 12.68 32.11
N ALA A 358 -14.74 12.80 32.68
CA ALA A 358 -15.08 13.88 33.60
C ALA A 358 -14.23 13.82 34.88
N ALA A 359 -14.17 12.66 35.54
CA ALA A 359 -13.33 12.45 36.72
C ALA A 359 -11.83 12.67 36.41
N PHE A 360 -11.36 12.30 35.22
CA PHE A 360 -9.99 12.57 34.78
C PHE A 360 -9.71 14.08 34.63
N ARG A 361 -10.67 14.85 34.09
CA ARG A 361 -10.54 16.32 33.99
C ARG A 361 -10.48 16.96 35.37
N GLU A 362 -11.33 16.53 36.31
CA GLU A 362 -11.34 17.03 37.69
C GLU A 362 -10.00 16.74 38.41
N LEU A 363 -9.46 15.54 38.23
CA LEU A 363 -8.15 15.16 38.79
C LEU A 363 -7.02 16.06 38.27
N LEU A 364 -6.96 16.29 36.95
CA LEU A 364 -5.94 17.19 36.38
C LEU A 364 -6.13 18.64 36.81
N ALA A 365 -7.38 19.09 36.98
CA ALA A 365 -7.68 20.42 37.52
C ALA A 365 -7.21 20.54 38.98
N ALA A 366 -7.41 19.51 39.80
CA ALA A 366 -6.91 19.45 41.17
C ALA A 366 -5.36 19.45 41.25
N GLN A 367 -4.68 18.90 40.23
CA GLN A 367 -3.22 18.95 40.09
C GLN A 367 -2.70 20.31 39.56
N GLY A 368 -3.59 21.27 39.25
CA GLY A 368 -3.22 22.61 38.82
C GLY A 368 -2.84 22.75 37.34
N HIS A 369 -3.21 21.79 36.48
CA HIS A 369 -2.97 21.91 35.05
C HIS A 369 -3.86 22.99 34.38
N PRO A 370 -3.37 23.69 33.34
CA PRO A 370 -4.16 24.67 32.61
C PRO A 370 -5.29 24.01 31.80
N PRO A 371 -6.44 24.69 31.61
CA PRO A 371 -7.65 24.09 31.02
C PRO A 371 -7.43 23.59 29.58
N GLU A 372 -6.63 24.29 28.77
CA GLU A 372 -6.31 23.84 27.41
C GLU A 372 -5.52 22.53 27.39
N GLU A 373 -4.62 22.32 28.36
CA GLU A 373 -3.83 21.09 28.46
C GLU A 373 -4.68 19.93 28.95
N ILE A 374 -5.57 20.18 29.90
CA ILE A 374 -6.54 19.20 30.40
C ILE A 374 -7.38 18.67 29.23
N GLU A 375 -7.93 19.56 28.41
CA GLU A 375 -8.79 19.14 27.29
C GLU A 375 -8.00 18.37 26.22
N LYS A 376 -6.79 18.83 25.87
CA LYS A 376 -5.89 18.10 24.95
C LYS A 376 -5.59 16.68 25.46
N ARG A 377 -5.32 16.52 26.76
CA ARG A 377 -5.07 15.21 27.40
C ARG A 377 -6.33 14.35 27.42
N ALA A 378 -7.49 14.92 27.72
CA ALA A 378 -8.78 14.23 27.73
C ALA A 378 -9.15 13.69 26.35
N VAL A 379 -9.05 14.52 25.30
CA VAL A 379 -9.29 14.12 23.91
C VAL A 379 -8.35 12.99 23.48
N LYS A 380 -7.05 13.12 23.79
CA LYS A 380 -6.06 12.07 23.49
C LYS A 380 -6.38 10.75 24.22
N ARG A 381 -6.86 10.83 25.47
CA ARG A 381 -7.23 9.68 26.28
C ARG A 381 -8.49 9.00 25.75
N ARG A 382 -9.51 9.78 25.38
CA ARG A 382 -10.74 9.30 24.72
C ARG A 382 -10.41 8.49 23.46
N LEU A 383 -9.66 9.08 22.54
CA LEU A 383 -9.23 8.41 21.31
C LEU A 383 -8.44 7.12 21.61
N ARG A 384 -7.57 7.12 22.63
CA ARG A 384 -6.84 5.91 23.02
C ARG A 384 -7.78 4.80 23.49
N LEU A 385 -8.79 5.13 24.29
CA LEU A 385 -9.77 4.18 24.80
C LEU A 385 -10.68 3.66 23.68
N GLU A 386 -11.21 4.53 22.83
CA GLU A 386 -12.02 4.14 21.66
C GLU A 386 -11.25 3.17 20.74
N ARG A 387 -9.98 3.47 20.44
CA ARG A 387 -9.10 2.57 19.68
C ARG A 387 -8.84 1.24 20.39
N TRP A 388 -8.73 1.27 21.71
CA TRP A 388 -8.49 0.07 22.52
C TRP A 388 -9.73 -0.85 22.52
N GLN A 389 -10.94 -0.29 22.56
CA GLN A 389 -12.20 -1.04 22.45
C GLN A 389 -12.37 -1.71 21.08
N LEU A 390 -11.83 -1.10 20.01
CA LEU A 390 -11.89 -1.67 18.66
C LEU A 390 -10.97 -2.88 18.47
N ARG A 391 -9.88 -2.98 19.25
CA ARG A 391 -8.89 -4.06 19.11
C ARG A 391 -9.47 -5.38 19.59
N LEU A 392 -9.13 -6.45 18.89
CA LEU A 392 -9.51 -7.79 19.30
C LEU A 392 -8.65 -8.29 20.47
N THR A 393 -9.28 -9.07 21.34
CA THR A 393 -8.56 -9.89 22.33
C THR A 393 -7.74 -10.98 21.61
N PRO A 394 -6.68 -11.52 22.23
CA PRO A 394 -6.00 -12.71 21.72
C PRO A 394 -6.95 -13.90 21.54
N ARG A 395 -7.96 -14.05 22.41
CA ARG A 395 -9.00 -15.08 22.30
C ARG A 395 -9.78 -14.94 20.99
N GLN A 396 -10.35 -13.77 20.75
CA GLN A 396 -11.07 -13.45 19.50
C GLN A 396 -10.16 -13.58 18.27
N THR A 397 -8.87 -13.29 18.40
CA THR A 397 -7.89 -13.48 17.32
C THR A 397 -7.72 -14.97 16.99
N ARG A 398 -7.56 -15.82 18.01
CA ARG A 398 -7.49 -17.28 17.82
C ARG A 398 -8.79 -17.85 17.25
N ASP A 399 -9.93 -17.35 17.67
CA ASP A 399 -11.23 -17.75 17.09
C ASP A 399 -11.30 -17.45 15.59
N ARG A 400 -10.85 -16.27 15.16
CA ARG A 400 -10.74 -15.94 13.72
C ARG A 400 -9.76 -16.85 12.99
N LEU A 401 -8.63 -17.20 13.60
CA LEU A 401 -7.66 -18.13 13.03
C LEU A 401 -8.25 -19.54 12.81
N ARG A 402 -9.15 -20.00 13.69
CA ARG A 402 -9.85 -21.28 13.53
C ARG A 402 -10.80 -21.29 12.34
N HIS A 403 -11.43 -20.15 12.04
CA HIS A 403 -12.35 -20.03 10.91
C HIS A 403 -11.67 -20.13 9.53
N LYS A 404 -10.33 -20.03 9.48
CA LYS A 404 -9.50 -20.00 8.26
C LYS A 404 -9.81 -18.79 7.38
N ALA A 405 -8.79 -18.28 6.68
CA ALA A 405 -8.95 -17.14 5.78
C ALA A 405 -9.38 -17.57 4.38
N ASP A 406 -10.10 -16.73 3.64
CA ASP A 406 -10.50 -16.97 2.24
C ASP A 406 -9.35 -16.80 1.26
N CYS A 407 -8.41 -15.90 1.57
CA CYS A 407 -7.21 -15.69 0.78
C CYS A 407 -5.94 -15.58 1.62
N LEU A 408 -4.82 -16.04 1.05
CA LEU A 408 -3.50 -15.99 1.65
C LEU A 408 -2.56 -15.21 0.75
N ILE A 409 -1.89 -14.20 1.30
CA ILE A 409 -0.85 -13.44 0.60
C ILE A 409 0.42 -13.44 1.43
N ILE A 410 1.51 -13.89 0.82
CA ILE A 410 2.85 -13.93 1.43
C ILE A 410 3.74 -13.00 0.62
N ALA A 411 4.22 -11.93 1.24
CA ALA A 411 5.17 -11.00 0.65
C ALA A 411 6.19 -10.62 1.72
N ALA A 412 7.26 -11.41 1.81
CA ALA A 412 8.19 -11.31 2.93
C ALA A 412 9.64 -11.52 2.48
N LYS A 413 10.58 -10.99 3.28
CA LYS A 413 12.03 -11.14 3.11
C LYS A 413 12.58 -12.37 3.83
N CYS A 414 11.79 -13.44 3.81
CA CYS A 414 12.15 -14.74 4.34
C CYS A 414 11.90 -15.80 3.27
N ASP A 415 12.31 -17.02 3.55
CA ASP A 415 12.12 -18.12 2.62
C ASP A 415 10.63 -18.33 2.28
N PRO A 416 10.25 -18.25 0.98
CA PRO A 416 8.85 -18.40 0.57
C PRO A 416 8.30 -19.79 0.84
N LEU A 417 9.13 -20.84 0.78
CA LEU A 417 8.70 -22.23 0.99
C LEU A 417 8.27 -22.44 2.45
N SER A 418 9.14 -22.12 3.40
CA SER A 418 8.86 -22.26 4.84
C SER A 418 7.63 -21.45 5.25
N SER A 419 7.49 -20.25 4.69
CA SER A 419 6.35 -19.36 4.96
C SER A 419 5.05 -19.95 4.43
N LEU A 420 5.05 -20.50 3.21
CA LEU A 420 3.89 -21.14 2.62
C LEU A 420 3.49 -22.39 3.40
N GLN A 421 4.44 -23.25 3.76
CA GLN A 421 4.19 -24.45 4.56
C GLN A 421 3.53 -24.14 5.91
N ALA A 422 4.00 -23.10 6.61
CA ALA A 422 3.46 -22.70 7.90
C ALA A 422 2.06 -22.07 7.81
N LEU A 423 1.78 -21.29 6.76
CA LEU A 423 0.54 -20.51 6.66
C LEU A 423 -0.57 -21.21 5.87
N LEU A 424 -0.23 -22.14 4.98
CA LEU A 424 -1.19 -22.87 4.16
C LEU A 424 -2.28 -23.59 4.97
N PRO A 425 -2.02 -24.19 6.15
CA PRO A 425 -3.07 -24.81 6.99
C PRO A 425 -4.22 -23.86 7.37
N HIS A 426 -3.93 -22.57 7.52
CA HIS A 426 -4.87 -21.53 7.94
C HIS A 426 -5.66 -20.90 6.78
N LEU A 427 -5.41 -21.31 5.54
CA LEU A 427 -6.23 -20.97 4.37
C LEU A 427 -7.43 -21.92 4.26
N ALA A 428 -8.61 -21.42 3.92
CA ALA A 428 -9.80 -22.22 3.70
C ALA A 428 -9.67 -23.08 2.42
N PRO A 429 -10.34 -24.23 2.33
CA PRO A 429 -10.48 -24.95 1.06
C PRO A 429 -11.07 -24.04 -0.02
N SER A 430 -10.65 -24.23 -1.27
CA SER A 430 -10.99 -23.34 -2.40
C SER A 430 -10.48 -21.90 -2.26
N GLY A 431 -9.73 -21.58 -1.20
CA GLY A 431 -9.08 -20.29 -1.01
C GLY A 431 -7.90 -20.11 -1.97
N ALA A 432 -7.74 -18.89 -2.47
CA ALA A 432 -6.62 -18.53 -3.33
C ALA A 432 -5.41 -18.15 -2.50
N PHE A 433 -4.22 -18.59 -2.90
CA PHE A 433 -2.98 -18.14 -2.30
C PHE A 433 -2.09 -17.45 -3.33
N VAL A 434 -1.30 -16.49 -2.86
CA VAL A 434 -0.27 -15.83 -3.64
C VAL A 434 0.99 -15.66 -2.79
N VAL A 435 2.14 -16.01 -3.36
CA VAL A 435 3.47 -15.84 -2.74
C VAL A 435 4.31 -14.96 -3.65
N TYR A 436 4.89 -13.90 -3.09
CA TYR A 436 5.80 -12.99 -3.77
C TYR A 436 7.23 -13.20 -3.27
N CYS A 437 8.21 -13.17 -4.20
CA CYS A 437 9.63 -13.17 -3.87
C CYS A 437 10.38 -12.31 -4.89
N GLU A 438 11.39 -11.58 -4.43
CA GLU A 438 12.27 -10.78 -5.30
C GLU A 438 13.09 -11.68 -6.27
N PHE A 439 13.45 -12.89 -5.83
CA PHE A 439 14.35 -13.79 -6.53
C PHE A 439 13.62 -14.99 -7.14
N GLN A 440 14.10 -15.45 -8.29
CA GLN A 440 13.50 -16.57 -9.01
C GLN A 440 13.79 -17.91 -8.34
N GLU A 441 15.01 -18.09 -7.84
CA GLU A 441 15.54 -19.36 -7.36
C GLU A 441 14.76 -19.90 -6.15
N PRO A 442 14.49 -19.11 -5.09
CA PRO A 442 13.65 -19.56 -3.97
C PRO A 442 12.20 -19.81 -4.41
N MET A 443 11.71 -19.06 -5.39
CA MET A 443 10.37 -19.24 -5.93
C MET A 443 10.25 -20.56 -6.70
N VAL A 444 11.28 -20.97 -7.45
CA VAL A 444 11.30 -22.25 -8.16
C VAL A 444 11.28 -23.43 -7.18
N GLU A 445 12.01 -23.35 -6.08
CA GLU A 445 11.99 -24.38 -5.03
C GLU A 445 10.58 -24.49 -4.41
N CYS A 446 10.00 -23.35 -4.03
CA CYS A 446 8.63 -23.29 -3.51
C CYS A 446 7.60 -23.81 -4.52
N PHE A 447 7.76 -23.50 -5.80
CA PHE A 447 6.91 -23.97 -6.89
C PHE A 447 6.98 -25.48 -7.09
N LYS A 448 8.18 -26.06 -7.05
CA LYS A 448 8.36 -27.53 -7.11
C LYS A 448 7.62 -28.22 -5.97
N TRP A 449 7.78 -27.73 -4.73
CA TRP A 449 7.07 -28.27 -3.58
C TRP A 449 5.54 -28.13 -3.72
N ALA A 450 5.08 -26.98 -4.22
CA ALA A 450 3.66 -26.75 -4.44
C ALA A 450 3.05 -27.68 -5.51
N GLN A 451 3.82 -28.07 -6.54
CA GLN A 451 3.41 -29.04 -7.56
C GLN A 451 3.34 -30.48 -7.03
N THR A 452 4.22 -30.85 -6.09
CA THR A 452 4.23 -32.19 -5.50
C THR A 452 3.17 -32.37 -4.42
N THR A 453 2.65 -31.27 -3.88
CA THR A 453 1.69 -31.29 -2.78
C THR A 453 0.27 -31.48 -3.31
N GLU A 454 -0.44 -32.51 -2.83
CA GLU A 454 -1.83 -32.80 -3.25
C GLU A 454 -2.88 -31.80 -2.74
N ALA A 455 -2.47 -30.87 -1.87
CA ALA A 455 -3.33 -29.83 -1.30
C ALA A 455 -3.45 -28.58 -2.17
N LEU A 456 -2.78 -28.52 -3.34
CA LEU A 456 -2.77 -27.34 -4.20
C LEU A 456 -3.09 -27.71 -5.66
N ILE A 457 -3.86 -26.86 -6.34
CA ILE A 457 -4.15 -26.99 -7.78
C ILE A 457 -3.92 -25.67 -8.50
N ASN A 458 -3.81 -25.74 -9.83
CA ASN A 458 -3.64 -24.59 -10.71
C ASN A 458 -2.48 -23.68 -10.24
N VAL A 459 -1.39 -24.28 -9.81
CA VAL A 459 -0.21 -23.56 -9.35
C VAL A 459 0.49 -22.94 -10.56
N GLN A 460 0.69 -21.63 -10.54
CA GLN A 460 1.30 -20.85 -11.62
C GLN A 460 2.41 -19.97 -11.05
N MET A 461 3.61 -20.07 -11.63
CA MET A 461 4.70 -19.12 -11.39
C MET A 461 4.72 -18.07 -12.50
N CYS A 462 4.85 -16.81 -12.12
CA CYS A 462 4.70 -15.66 -13.00
C CYS A 462 5.83 -14.65 -12.77
N ASP A 463 6.28 -14.04 -13.87
CA ASP A 463 7.07 -12.82 -13.90
C ASP A 463 6.29 -11.76 -14.71
N THR A 464 6.44 -10.50 -14.36
CA THR A 464 5.88 -9.35 -15.08
C THR A 464 6.84 -8.76 -16.11
N TRP A 465 8.09 -9.25 -16.20
CA TRP A 465 9.09 -8.80 -17.15
C TRP A 465 9.48 -9.87 -18.18
N TYR A 466 8.61 -10.11 -19.16
CA TYR A 466 9.04 -10.73 -20.41
C TYR A 466 8.86 -9.76 -21.59
N PRO A 467 9.92 -9.45 -22.36
CA PRO A 467 9.80 -8.68 -23.58
C PRO A 467 8.94 -9.43 -24.59
N ALA A 468 8.04 -8.69 -25.24
CA ALA A 468 7.26 -9.16 -26.37
C ALA A 468 8.18 -9.62 -27.51
N ALA A 469 8.58 -10.90 -27.49
CA ALA A 469 9.20 -11.59 -28.62
C ALA A 469 8.94 -13.11 -28.65
N VAL A 470 8.34 -13.71 -27.61
CA VAL A 470 8.03 -15.15 -27.56
C VAL A 470 6.61 -15.39 -27.04
N ALA A 471 5.62 -14.77 -27.70
CA ALA A 471 4.20 -14.94 -27.35
C ALA A 471 3.32 -15.09 -28.60
N VAL A 472 3.72 -15.96 -29.53
CA VAL A 472 2.90 -16.31 -30.71
C VAL A 472 2.14 -17.64 -30.53
N LEU A 473 2.27 -18.38 -29.41
CA LEU A 473 1.62 -19.70 -29.31
C LEU A 473 0.84 -20.03 -28.02
N THR A 474 0.66 -19.10 -27.07
CA THR A 474 -0.24 -19.38 -25.93
C THR A 474 -1.09 -18.17 -25.56
N ALA A 475 -2.39 -18.40 -25.47
CA ALA A 475 -3.46 -17.42 -25.30
C ALA A 475 -3.52 -16.73 -23.91
N SER A 476 -2.39 -16.53 -23.24
CA SER A 476 -2.32 -15.80 -21.96
C SER A 476 -1.77 -14.39 -22.17
N ARG A 477 -2.68 -13.47 -22.50
CA ARG A 477 -2.44 -12.02 -22.54
C ARG A 477 -2.01 -11.56 -21.14
N ARG A 478 -0.81 -10.97 -20.97
CA ARG A 478 -0.40 -10.35 -19.69
C ARG A 478 0.22 -8.96 -19.89
N PRO A 479 -0.05 -8.02 -18.98
CA PRO A 479 0.24 -6.60 -19.18
C PRO A 479 1.73 -6.31 -19.04
N VAL A 480 2.34 -5.87 -20.14
CA VAL A 480 3.65 -5.22 -20.14
C VAL A 480 3.45 -3.78 -19.66
N CYS A 481 3.89 -3.47 -18.44
CA CYS A 481 3.87 -2.10 -17.94
C CYS A 481 5.10 -1.32 -18.45
N ARG A 482 5.11 -1.02 -19.76
CA ARG A 482 6.00 -0.01 -20.32
C ARG A 482 5.22 1.28 -20.42
N VAL A 483 5.71 2.34 -19.77
CA VAL A 483 5.16 3.67 -19.96
C VAL A 483 5.43 4.10 -21.40
N VAL A 484 4.38 4.50 -22.10
CA VAL A 484 4.46 4.97 -23.48
C VAL A 484 4.15 6.45 -23.47
N GLN A 485 5.05 7.25 -24.04
CA GLN A 485 4.75 8.63 -24.36
C GLN A 485 3.75 8.63 -25.52
N VAL A 486 2.59 9.24 -25.32
CA VAL A 486 1.54 9.36 -26.34
C VAL A 486 1.36 10.84 -26.65
N LEU A 487 2.05 11.30 -27.70
CA LEU A 487 1.96 12.66 -28.22
C LEU A 487 1.92 12.60 -29.75
N PRO A 488 1.20 13.53 -30.42
CA PRO A 488 1.20 13.61 -31.88
C PRO A 488 2.62 13.67 -32.45
N GLY A 489 2.92 12.79 -33.42
CA GLY A 489 4.23 12.70 -34.09
C GLY A 489 5.43 12.27 -33.22
N ARG A 490 5.24 11.97 -31.92
CA ARG A 490 6.31 11.60 -30.98
C ARG A 490 5.91 10.46 -30.04
N THR A 491 5.12 9.51 -30.53
CA THR A 491 4.69 8.36 -29.73
C THR A 491 5.77 7.29 -29.71
N HIS A 492 6.31 7.00 -28.53
CA HIS A 492 7.31 5.95 -28.33
C HIS A 492 7.33 5.47 -26.86
N PRO A 493 7.82 4.25 -26.58
CA PRO A 493 8.08 3.82 -25.19
C PRO A 493 9.11 4.71 -24.51
N GLU A 494 9.05 4.83 -23.19
CA GLU A 494 10.16 5.42 -22.44
C GLU A 494 11.42 4.54 -22.58
N MET A 495 12.53 5.16 -22.97
CA MET A 495 13.78 4.46 -23.31
C MET A 495 14.57 4.03 -22.07
N THR A 496 14.37 4.70 -20.94
CA THR A 496 14.97 4.38 -19.64
C THR A 496 13.87 3.89 -18.71
N LEU A 497 13.79 2.58 -18.53
CA LEU A 497 12.98 1.99 -17.47
C LEU A 497 13.87 1.84 -16.24
N SER A 498 13.34 2.10 -15.05
CA SER A 498 14.02 1.75 -13.80
C SER A 498 14.26 0.24 -13.81
N SER A 499 15.52 -0.15 -14.04
CA SER A 499 16.00 -1.50 -14.33
C SER A 499 15.94 -2.48 -13.15
N SER A 500 14.96 -2.36 -12.26
CA SER A 500 14.75 -3.31 -11.17
C SER A 500 13.73 -4.35 -11.60
N CYS A 501 14.17 -5.62 -11.69
CA CYS A 501 13.29 -6.78 -11.71
C CYS A 501 12.21 -6.59 -10.64
N SER A 502 10.94 -6.71 -11.04
CA SER A 502 9.79 -6.48 -10.16
C SER A 502 9.51 -7.64 -9.21
N GLY A 503 10.38 -8.65 -9.22
CA GLY A 503 10.22 -9.92 -8.53
C GLY A 503 9.28 -10.88 -9.27
N PHE A 504 9.17 -12.07 -8.69
CA PHE A 504 8.36 -13.18 -9.17
C PHE A 504 7.21 -13.42 -8.19
N PHE A 505 6.10 -13.96 -8.69
CA PHE A 505 5.05 -14.43 -7.82
C PHE A 505 4.52 -15.80 -8.25
N MET A 506 4.11 -16.59 -7.28
CA MET A 506 3.39 -17.83 -7.47
C MET A 506 1.96 -17.66 -6.97
N SER A 507 1.00 -18.23 -7.68
CA SER A 507 -0.40 -18.30 -7.25
C SER A 507 -0.96 -19.68 -7.43
N GLY A 508 -2.01 -20.01 -6.69
CA GLY A 508 -2.74 -21.27 -6.84
C GLY A 508 -3.97 -21.32 -5.94
N ILE A 509 -4.65 -22.45 -5.94
CA ILE A 509 -5.88 -22.66 -5.15
C ILE A 509 -5.66 -23.82 -4.21
N LYS A 510 -6.03 -23.64 -2.94
CA LYS A 510 -6.00 -24.70 -1.94
C LYS A 510 -7.15 -25.69 -2.17
N VAL A 511 -6.84 -26.98 -2.12
CA VAL A 511 -7.82 -28.07 -2.15
C VAL A 511 -7.64 -28.96 -0.93
N VAL A 512 -8.68 -29.73 -0.62
CA VAL A 512 -8.58 -30.82 0.35
C VAL A 512 -8.12 -32.06 -0.42
N PRO A 513 -7.00 -32.69 -0.04
CA PRO A 513 -6.60 -33.98 -0.59
C PRO A 513 -7.72 -35.01 -0.40
N ARG A 514 -7.86 -35.93 -1.35
CA ARG A 514 -8.83 -37.04 -1.19
C ARG A 514 -8.29 -38.03 -0.16
N GLU A 515 -9.13 -38.43 0.79
CA GLU A 515 -8.80 -39.49 1.75
C GLU A 515 -8.70 -40.88 1.07
N ASP A 516 -9.46 -41.10 -0.01
CA ASP A 516 -9.44 -42.34 -0.79
C ASP A 516 -8.71 -42.17 -2.15
N PRO A 517 -7.60 -42.89 -2.39
CA PRO A 517 -7.00 -42.95 -3.72
C PRO A 517 -7.93 -43.75 -4.64
N ARG A 518 -8.51 -43.10 -5.65
CA ARG A 518 -9.18 -43.84 -6.74
C ARG A 518 -8.13 -44.75 -7.41
N PRO A 519 -8.49 -45.99 -7.79
CA PRO A 519 -7.63 -46.79 -8.64
C PRO A 519 -7.31 -45.98 -9.90
N SER A 520 -6.02 -45.86 -10.21
CA SER A 520 -5.56 -45.18 -11.41
C SER A 520 -6.27 -45.76 -12.63
N PRO A 521 -6.75 -44.93 -13.59
CA PRO A 521 -7.24 -45.47 -14.84
C PRO A 521 -6.12 -46.31 -15.47
N PRO A 522 -6.43 -47.48 -16.04
CA PRO A 522 -5.41 -48.36 -16.62
C PRO A 522 -4.59 -47.56 -17.62
N SER A 523 -3.26 -47.58 -17.45
CA SER A 523 -2.34 -46.92 -18.35
C SER A 523 -2.60 -47.39 -19.78
N ASP A 524 -2.70 -46.47 -20.73
CA ASP A 524 -2.93 -46.76 -22.15
C ASP A 524 -1.68 -47.42 -22.83
N ALA A 525 -0.82 -48.06 -22.03
CA ALA A 525 0.39 -48.76 -22.43
C ALA A 525 0.13 -50.07 -23.20
N GLY A 526 -1.15 -50.44 -23.40
CA GLY A 526 -1.57 -51.67 -24.08
C GLY A 526 -2.15 -51.48 -25.49
N ARG A 527 -2.38 -50.25 -25.98
CA ARG A 527 -2.99 -50.08 -27.32
C ARG A 527 -1.92 -50.22 -28.41
N LYS A 528 -1.52 -51.46 -28.70
CA LYS A 528 -0.76 -51.82 -29.92
C LYS A 528 -1.45 -51.17 -31.11
N ARG A 529 -0.81 -50.15 -31.69
CA ARG A 529 -1.21 -49.55 -32.98
C ARG A 529 -1.33 -50.68 -34.01
N ARG A 530 -2.55 -51.05 -34.39
CA ARG A 530 -2.78 -51.92 -35.55
C ARG A 530 -2.23 -51.17 -36.77
N ARG A 531 -1.13 -51.68 -37.33
CA ARG A 531 -0.63 -51.21 -38.63
C ARG A 531 -1.73 -51.45 -39.68
N PRO A 532 -2.03 -50.47 -40.55
CA PRO A 532 -2.92 -50.73 -41.68
C PRO A 532 -2.19 -51.65 -42.66
N ASN A 533 -2.85 -52.77 -42.97
CA ASN A 533 -2.34 -53.78 -43.88
C ASN A 533 -2.39 -53.24 -45.31
N GLY A 534 -1.26 -53.29 -46.02
CA GLY A 534 -1.17 -52.90 -47.42
C GLY A 534 -2.08 -53.77 -48.30
N GLY A 535 -3.00 -53.14 -49.01
CA GLY A 535 -3.94 -53.79 -49.93
C GLY A 535 -4.14 -52.96 -51.19
N LYS A 536 -3.38 -53.34 -52.22
CA LYS A 536 -3.57 -53.18 -53.68
C LYS A 536 -4.35 -51.96 -54.20
N ALA A 537 -3.63 -51.17 -55.00
CA ALA A 537 -4.15 -50.24 -55.99
C ALA A 537 -5.13 -50.94 -56.95
N GLY A 538 -6.35 -50.44 -57.00
CA GLY A 538 -7.32 -50.67 -58.07
C GLY A 538 -7.56 -49.35 -58.77
N ALA A 539 -7.21 -49.29 -60.05
CA ALA A 539 -7.45 -48.18 -60.95
C ALA A 539 -8.94 -47.78 -60.93
N ARG A 540 -9.22 -46.48 -60.89
CA ARG A 540 -10.53 -45.94 -61.25
C ARG A 540 -10.37 -44.98 -62.41
N ASP A 541 -11.08 -45.34 -63.46
CA ASP A 541 -11.23 -44.62 -64.70
C ASP A 541 -11.71 -43.18 -64.48
N SER A 542 -11.12 -42.31 -65.29
CA SER A 542 -11.61 -40.99 -65.63
C SER A 542 -12.89 -41.13 -66.47
N ASP A 543 -14.00 -40.55 -66.00
CA ASP A 543 -14.94 -39.95 -66.95
C ASP A 543 -15.64 -38.73 -66.35
N GLY A 544 -15.85 -37.75 -67.22
CA GLY A 544 -16.16 -36.36 -66.91
C GLY A 544 -17.61 -36.08 -66.51
N GLY A 545 -17.82 -34.88 -65.97
CA GLY A 545 -19.15 -34.42 -65.57
C GLY A 545 -19.17 -32.99 -65.05
N ARG A 546 -19.10 -32.04 -65.98
CA ARG A 546 -19.23 -30.59 -65.85
C ARG A 546 -20.55 -30.16 -65.19
N ALA A 547 -20.54 -29.25 -64.21
CA ALA A 547 -21.50 -28.14 -64.09
C ALA A 547 -21.13 -27.18 -62.96
N SER A 548 -21.06 -25.91 -63.34
CA SER A 548 -20.96 -24.69 -62.55
C SER A 548 -22.21 -24.42 -61.70
N SER A 549 -22.00 -23.88 -60.49
CA SER A 549 -22.71 -22.72 -59.93
C SER A 549 -21.89 -22.17 -58.76
#